data_AF-A0A923E1V5-F1
#
_entry.id   AF-A0A923E1V5-F1
#
_cell.length_a   1.000
_cell.length_b   1.000
_cell.length_c   1.000
_cell.angle_alpha   90.00
_cell.angle_beta   90.00
_cell.angle_gamma   90.00
#
_symmetry.space_group_name_H-M   'P 1'
#
loop_
_entity.id
_entity.type
_entity.pdbx_description
1 polymer ?
#
loop_
_entity_poly.entity_id
_entity_poly.type
_entity_poly.pdbx_seq_one_letter_code
_entity_poly.pdbx_strand_id
1 'polypeptide(L)'
;MIKDFLKNLFNRKNTNDLSNHKIPAGWYLTVSDLHEELRSGKRIQFGESELTWAREYERSLIPENYRFPRKGDLYQAKFDQEIDYITDWSAPYSGGGKAKIYVGEKFWVHTNPSDKKPIGAYLIPVNYKDLEERIIPFDDRTAFKYNGYYFYVRTNLINENFILDKTGFQKEKYI
;
A
#
# COMPACT_ATOMS: atom_id res chain seq x y z
N MET A 1 13.58 24.07 -4.78
CA MET A 1 12.43 24.55 -3.98
C MET A 1 11.41 23.45 -3.62
N ILE A 2 11.32 22.31 -4.33
CA ILE A 2 10.43 21.18 -3.98
C ILE A 2 11.08 20.16 -3.00
N LYS A 3 12.42 20.10 -2.95
CA LYS A 3 13.15 19.14 -2.10
C LYS A 3 12.99 19.38 -0.59
N ASP A 4 12.70 20.62 -0.16
CA ASP A 4 12.55 20.96 1.26
C ASP A 4 11.13 20.73 1.80
N PHE A 5 10.12 20.75 0.92
CA PHE A 5 8.73 20.46 1.32
C PHE A 5 8.52 18.99 1.68
N LEU A 6 9.13 18.07 0.92
CA LEU A 6 9.11 16.64 1.24
C LEU A 6 9.96 16.32 2.47
N LYS A 7 11.07 17.04 2.70
CA LYS A 7 11.92 16.83 3.87
C LYS A 7 11.16 17.11 5.18
N ASN A 8 10.30 18.14 5.21
CA ASN A 8 9.48 18.43 6.40
C ASN A 8 8.28 17.48 6.59
N LEU A 9 7.77 16.84 5.53
CA LEU A 9 6.73 15.80 5.67
C LEU A 9 7.28 14.52 6.33
N PHE A 10 8.57 14.22 6.13
CA PHE A 10 9.24 13.04 6.70
C PHE A 10 10.10 13.33 7.94
N ASN A 11 10.26 14.60 8.34
CA ASN A 11 10.92 14.99 9.59
C ASN A 11 9.94 15.07 10.78
N ARG A 12 8.91 14.21 10.80
CA ARG A 12 8.15 13.97 12.02
C ARG A 12 9.12 13.41 13.05
N LYS A 13 9.45 14.22 14.06
CA LYS A 13 10.11 13.78 15.30
C LYS A 13 9.55 12.42 15.69
N ASN A 14 10.44 11.46 15.95
CA ASN A 14 10.12 10.15 16.51
C ASN A 14 9.00 10.28 17.55
N THR A 15 7.78 9.95 17.16
CA THR A 15 6.60 9.87 18.03
C THR A 15 6.67 8.58 18.83
N ASN A 16 7.71 8.47 19.67
CA ASN A 16 7.82 7.39 20.64
C ASN A 16 6.84 7.55 21.81
N ASP A 17 5.90 8.51 21.75
CA ASP A 17 4.87 8.78 22.77
C ASP A 17 3.44 8.46 22.29
N LEU A 18 3.28 7.61 21.26
CA LEU A 18 1.97 7.04 20.91
C LEU A 18 1.62 5.79 21.73
N SER A 19 2.54 5.29 22.55
CA SER A 19 2.40 4.04 23.32
C SER A 19 1.41 4.12 24.49
N ASN A 20 0.91 5.31 24.85
CA ASN A 20 0.00 5.49 25.99
C ASN A 20 -1.50 5.55 25.64
N HIS A 21 -1.88 5.46 24.37
CA HIS A 21 -3.30 5.52 23.99
C HIS A 21 -3.94 4.13 24.02
N LYS A 22 -4.49 3.75 25.18
CA LYS A 22 -5.25 2.50 25.38
C LYS A 22 -6.37 2.40 24.33
N ILE A 23 -6.38 1.31 23.54
CA ILE A 23 -7.44 1.02 22.56
C ILE A 23 -8.79 0.97 23.31
N PRO A 24 -9.82 1.70 22.86
CA PRO A 24 -11.14 1.64 23.46
C PRO A 24 -11.68 0.21 23.51
N ALA A 25 -12.38 -0.14 24.60
CA ALA A 25 -13.01 -1.44 24.71
C ALA A 25 -14.04 -1.62 23.58
N GLY A 26 -13.97 -2.74 22.87
CA GLY A 26 -14.86 -3.02 21.74
C GLY A 26 -14.50 -2.32 20.43
N TRP A 27 -13.27 -1.84 20.25
CA TRP A 27 -12.82 -1.34 18.94
C TRP A 27 -12.77 -2.46 17.89
N TYR A 28 -13.42 -2.26 16.74
CA TYR A 28 -13.44 -3.19 15.60
C TYR A 28 -13.35 -2.50 14.23
N LEU A 29 -13.09 -1.19 14.19
CA LEU A 29 -13.04 -0.44 12.94
C LEU A 29 -11.68 -0.61 12.27
N THR A 30 -11.70 -0.95 10.99
CA THR A 30 -10.55 -0.96 10.09
C THR A 30 -10.28 0.44 9.54
N VAL A 31 -9.14 0.65 8.86
CA VAL A 31 -8.85 1.94 8.21
C VAL A 31 -9.88 2.24 7.13
N SER A 32 -10.33 1.19 6.42
CA SER A 32 -11.36 1.29 5.39
C SER A 32 -12.70 1.72 5.99
N ASP A 33 -13.08 1.19 7.16
CA ASP A 33 -14.31 1.58 7.85
C ASP A 33 -14.28 3.05 8.26
N LEU A 34 -13.15 3.55 8.79
CA LEU A 34 -12.98 4.96 9.14
C LEU A 34 -13.16 5.87 7.92
N HIS A 35 -12.62 5.48 6.75
CA HIS A 35 -12.80 6.23 5.50
C HIS A 35 -14.23 6.14 4.96
N GLU A 36 -14.92 5.02 5.14
CA GLU A 36 -16.33 4.85 4.76
C GLU A 36 -17.25 5.70 5.64
N GLU A 37 -17.01 5.77 6.95
CA GLU A 37 -17.74 6.67 7.86
C GLU A 37 -17.58 8.13 7.43
N LEU A 38 -16.37 8.52 7.02
CA LEU A 38 -16.07 9.87 6.55
C LEU A 38 -16.77 10.17 5.20
N ARG A 39 -16.72 9.23 4.25
CA ARG A 39 -17.40 9.35 2.95
C ARG A 39 -18.93 9.38 3.07
N SER A 40 -19.49 8.60 3.98
CA SER A 40 -20.94 8.52 4.24
C SER A 40 -21.47 9.64 5.14
N GLY A 41 -20.60 10.53 5.63
CA GLY A 41 -20.99 11.64 6.51
C GLY A 41 -21.35 11.21 7.94
N LYS A 42 -21.14 9.94 8.31
CA LYS A 42 -21.29 9.47 9.70
C LYS A 42 -20.27 10.12 10.64
N ARG A 43 -19.17 10.61 10.07
CA ARG A 43 -18.04 11.22 10.77
C ARG A 43 -17.50 12.38 9.94
N ILE A 44 -17.00 13.42 10.62
CA ILE A 44 -16.37 14.59 9.99
C ILE A 44 -14.86 14.37 9.80
N GLN A 45 -14.19 13.79 10.80
CA GLN A 45 -12.76 13.50 10.79
C GLN A 45 -12.43 12.37 11.78
N PHE A 46 -11.27 11.74 11.64
CA PHE A 46 -10.68 10.85 12.66
C PHE A 46 -9.24 11.27 12.98
N GLY A 47 -8.85 11.04 14.23
CA GLY A 47 -7.52 11.39 14.73
C GLY A 47 -6.43 10.36 14.42
N GLU A 48 -5.18 10.70 14.74
CA GLU A 48 -4.04 9.78 14.60
C GLU A 48 -4.15 8.55 15.52
N SER A 49 -4.76 8.70 16.69
CA SER A 49 -5.00 7.58 17.62
C SER A 49 -5.97 6.56 17.02
N GLU A 50 -7.06 7.00 16.41
CA GLU A 50 -8.04 6.12 15.76
C GLU A 50 -7.43 5.39 14.57
N LEU A 51 -6.62 6.08 13.76
CA LEU A 51 -5.88 5.46 12.67
C LEU A 51 -4.89 4.41 13.19
N THR A 52 -4.25 4.67 14.33
CA THR A 52 -3.36 3.71 15.00
C THR A 52 -4.14 2.50 15.49
N TRP A 53 -5.27 2.70 16.17
CA TRP A 53 -6.11 1.61 16.66
C TRP A 53 -6.66 0.75 15.54
N ALA A 54 -7.09 1.36 14.44
CA ALA A 54 -7.55 0.65 13.25
C ALA A 54 -6.45 -0.23 12.64
N ARG A 55 -5.21 0.28 12.54
CA ARG A 55 -4.06 -0.50 12.06
C ARG A 55 -3.69 -1.64 13.01
N GLU A 56 -3.73 -1.42 14.32
CA GLU A 56 -3.50 -2.49 15.31
C GLU A 56 -4.58 -3.57 15.22
N TYR A 57 -5.83 -3.18 15.04
CA TYR A 57 -6.94 -4.11 14.82
C TYR A 57 -6.77 -4.88 13.51
N GLU A 58 -6.52 -4.22 12.38
CA GLU A 58 -6.25 -4.92 11.10
C GLU A 58 -5.07 -5.88 11.21
N ARG A 59 -4.03 -5.52 11.96
CA ARG A 59 -2.88 -6.38 12.21
C ARG A 59 -3.22 -7.59 13.08
N SER A 60 -4.12 -7.45 14.05
CA SER A 60 -4.57 -8.57 14.89
C SER A 60 -5.41 -9.59 14.12
N LEU A 61 -6.01 -9.18 13.00
CA LEU A 61 -6.73 -10.08 12.08
C LEU A 61 -5.79 -10.90 11.19
N ILE A 62 -4.48 -10.60 11.14
CA ILE A 62 -3.52 -11.36 10.34
C ILE A 62 -3.11 -12.62 11.12
N PRO A 63 -3.31 -13.84 10.58
CA PRO A 63 -2.91 -15.08 11.26
C PRO A 63 -1.42 -15.11 11.59
N GLU A 64 -1.05 -15.66 12.75
CA GLU A 64 0.34 -15.66 13.24
C GLU A 64 1.32 -16.40 12.32
N ASN A 65 0.82 -17.37 11.56
CA ASN A 65 1.61 -18.14 10.60
C ASN A 65 1.83 -17.42 9.26
N TYR A 66 1.23 -16.24 9.04
CA TYR A 66 1.42 -15.49 7.80
C TYR A 66 2.79 -14.83 7.77
N ARG A 67 3.39 -14.82 6.58
CA ARG A 67 4.65 -14.13 6.35
C ARG A 67 4.39 -12.67 6.02
N PHE A 68 5.07 -11.77 6.71
CA PHE A 68 5.02 -10.35 6.40
C PHE A 68 5.92 -9.99 5.21
N PRO A 69 5.41 -9.28 4.18
CA PRO A 69 6.18 -8.90 3.00
C PRO A 69 7.37 -7.99 3.37
N ARG A 70 8.48 -8.16 2.65
CA ARG A 70 9.73 -7.42 2.82
C ARG A 70 10.18 -6.87 1.47
N LYS A 71 10.89 -5.74 1.48
CA LYS A 71 11.48 -5.17 0.27
C LYS A 71 12.32 -6.22 -0.47
N GLY A 72 12.12 -6.32 -1.78
CA GLY A 72 12.85 -7.27 -2.62
C GLY A 72 12.29 -8.70 -2.61
N ASP A 73 11.14 -8.94 -1.96
CA ASP A 73 10.34 -10.14 -2.22
C ASP A 73 9.68 -10.04 -3.60
N LEU A 74 9.69 -11.15 -4.34
CA LEU A 74 8.95 -11.35 -5.59
C LEU A 74 7.75 -12.25 -5.33
N TYR A 75 6.56 -11.75 -5.63
CA TYR A 75 5.33 -12.51 -5.52
C TYR A 75 4.75 -12.78 -6.91
N GLN A 76 4.23 -13.98 -7.11
CA GLN A 76 3.51 -14.39 -8.32
C GLN A 76 2.03 -14.61 -7.99
N ALA A 77 1.12 -14.03 -8.78
CA ALA A 77 -0.32 -14.21 -8.59
C ALA A 77 -0.74 -15.68 -8.83
N LYS A 78 -1.50 -16.26 -7.90
CA LYS A 78 -2.03 -17.64 -7.99
C LYS A 78 -3.25 -17.77 -8.88
N PHE A 79 -4.01 -16.69 -9.02
CA PHE A 79 -5.26 -16.65 -9.77
C PHE A 79 -5.54 -15.23 -10.26
N ASP A 80 -6.43 -15.15 -11.25
CA ASP A 80 -6.99 -13.89 -11.72
C ASP A 80 -7.75 -13.18 -10.60
N GLN A 81 -7.42 -11.92 -10.34
CA GLN A 81 -8.05 -11.14 -9.27
C GLN A 81 -8.02 -9.64 -9.55
N GLU A 82 -8.97 -8.91 -9.00
CA GLU A 82 -8.96 -7.44 -9.03
C GLU A 82 -8.21 -6.87 -7.82
N ILE A 83 -7.31 -5.92 -8.08
CA ILE A 83 -6.51 -5.25 -7.05
C ILE A 83 -6.55 -3.75 -7.28
N ASP A 84 -6.56 -2.99 -6.19
CA ASP A 84 -6.46 -1.54 -6.24
C ASP A 84 -5.02 -1.10 -6.64
N TYR A 85 -4.94 -0.22 -7.63
CA TYR A 85 -3.71 0.49 -7.99
C TYR A 85 -3.82 1.96 -7.64
N ILE A 86 -2.66 2.57 -7.41
CA ILE A 86 -2.50 3.99 -7.12
C ILE A 86 -1.59 4.55 -8.21
N THR A 87 -2.05 5.62 -8.85
CA THR A 87 -1.22 6.38 -9.79
C THR A 87 -0.41 7.42 -9.03
N ASP A 88 0.88 7.46 -9.31
CA ASP A 88 1.78 8.48 -8.78
C ASP A 88 1.78 9.69 -9.71
N TRP A 89 1.65 10.88 -9.12
CA TRP A 89 1.61 12.14 -9.83
C TRP A 89 2.59 13.13 -9.22
N SER A 90 3.19 13.97 -10.04
CA SER A 90 3.93 15.16 -9.62
C SER A 90 2.97 16.28 -9.15
N ALA A 91 2.02 15.93 -8.29
CA ALA A 91 0.93 16.77 -7.77
C ALA A 91 0.52 16.29 -6.36
N PRO A 92 -0.14 17.12 -5.53
CA PRO A 92 -0.54 16.74 -4.16
C PRO A 92 -1.66 15.69 -4.10
N TYR A 93 -2.12 15.18 -5.24
CA TYR A 93 -3.21 14.23 -5.33
C TYR A 93 -2.76 12.99 -6.11
N SER A 94 -2.94 11.82 -5.50
CA SER A 94 -2.80 10.53 -6.17
C SER A 94 -4.17 10.06 -6.64
N GLY A 95 -4.30 9.72 -7.92
CA GLY A 95 -5.43 8.95 -8.43
C GLY A 95 -5.28 7.45 -8.13
N GLY A 96 -6.20 6.65 -8.67
CA GLY A 96 -6.15 5.20 -8.57
C GLY A 96 -7.35 4.55 -9.22
N GLY A 97 -7.39 3.23 -9.17
CA GLY A 97 -8.47 2.45 -9.74
C GLY A 97 -8.34 0.98 -9.38
N LYS A 98 -9.13 0.14 -10.04
CA LYS A 98 -9.03 -1.32 -9.95
C LYS A 98 -8.45 -1.87 -11.23
N ALA A 99 -7.58 -2.86 -11.10
CA ALA A 99 -7.01 -3.57 -12.22
C ALA A 99 -7.14 -5.07 -12.03
N LYS A 100 -7.48 -5.77 -13.10
CA LYS A 100 -7.44 -7.23 -13.14
C LYS A 100 -5.98 -7.69 -13.31
N ILE A 101 -5.46 -8.37 -12.30
CA ILE A 101 -4.19 -9.07 -12.33
C ILE A 101 -4.44 -10.50 -12.79
N TYR A 102 -3.65 -10.98 -13.73
CA TYR A 102 -3.77 -12.34 -14.26
C TYR A 102 -2.88 -13.31 -13.49
N VAL A 103 -3.31 -14.57 -13.43
CA VAL A 103 -2.49 -15.66 -12.90
C VAL A 103 -1.09 -15.66 -13.54
N GLY A 104 -0.06 -15.84 -12.71
CA GLY A 104 1.32 -15.86 -13.17
C GLY A 104 2.01 -14.50 -13.28
N GLU A 105 1.28 -13.38 -13.23
CA GLU A 105 1.90 -12.06 -13.15
C GLU A 105 2.73 -11.91 -11.88
N LYS A 106 3.89 -11.24 -12.00
CA LYS A 106 4.89 -11.14 -10.94
C LYS A 106 5.09 -9.71 -10.48
N PHE A 107 5.29 -9.54 -9.18
CA PHE A 107 5.36 -8.24 -8.53
C PHE A 107 6.46 -8.20 -7.45
N TRP A 108 7.27 -7.15 -7.48
CA TRP A 108 8.25 -6.85 -6.45
C TRP A 108 7.65 -6.02 -5.34
N VAL A 109 7.96 -6.35 -4.08
CA VAL A 109 7.77 -5.40 -2.97
C VAL A 109 8.81 -4.28 -3.10
N HIS A 110 8.35 -3.08 -3.44
CA HIS A 110 9.24 -1.96 -3.78
C HIS A 110 9.77 -1.22 -2.55
N THR A 111 8.91 -1.01 -1.57
CA THR A 111 9.20 -0.19 -0.38
C THR A 111 9.69 -1.06 0.77
N ASN A 112 10.59 -0.53 1.60
CA ASN A 112 10.86 -1.13 2.90
C ASN A 112 9.74 -0.72 3.86
N PRO A 113 8.89 -1.65 4.34
CA PRO A 113 7.84 -1.28 5.29
C PRO A 113 8.47 -0.70 6.56
N SER A 114 7.89 0.39 7.08
CA SER A 114 8.34 0.99 8.34
C SER A 114 8.06 0.06 9.53
N ASP A 115 6.97 -0.69 9.46
CA ASP A 115 6.54 -1.62 10.49
C ASP A 115 7.20 -2.99 10.30
N LYS A 116 7.55 -3.65 11.41
CA LYS A 116 8.00 -5.06 11.39
C LYS A 116 6.90 -6.04 10.94
N LYS A 117 5.64 -5.65 11.15
CA LYS A 117 4.42 -6.40 10.81
C LYS A 117 3.49 -5.53 9.95
N PRO A 118 3.85 -5.23 8.69
CA PRO A 118 3.02 -4.41 7.83
C PRO A 118 1.67 -5.06 7.53
N ILE A 119 0.61 -4.28 7.57
CA ILE A 119 -0.75 -4.71 7.19
C ILE A 119 -0.93 -4.87 5.68
N GLY A 120 -0.01 -4.30 4.89
CA GLY A 120 0.05 -4.43 3.44
C GLY A 120 1.37 -3.93 2.88
N ALA A 121 1.60 -4.12 1.59
CA ALA A 121 2.82 -3.71 0.91
C ALA A 121 2.53 -3.03 -0.43
N TYR A 122 3.43 -2.13 -0.80
CA TYR A 122 3.44 -1.53 -2.14
C TYR A 122 4.20 -2.42 -3.11
N LEU A 123 3.50 -2.86 -4.14
CA LEU A 123 4.03 -3.76 -5.16
C LEU A 123 4.21 -3.04 -6.49
N ILE A 124 5.29 -3.36 -7.20
CA ILE A 124 5.52 -2.94 -8.58
C ILE A 124 5.60 -4.18 -9.49
N PRO A 125 4.95 -4.17 -10.65
CA PRO A 125 5.01 -5.28 -11.60
C PRO A 125 6.41 -5.46 -12.19
N VAL A 126 6.76 -6.71 -12.51
CA VAL A 126 7.98 -7.05 -13.28
C VAL A 126 7.85 -6.53 -14.71
N ASN A 127 6.72 -6.80 -15.37
CA ASN A 127 6.42 -6.35 -16.73
C ASN A 127 5.72 -4.99 -16.69
N TYR A 128 6.44 -3.98 -16.18
CA TYR A 128 5.83 -2.71 -15.79
C TYR A 128 5.11 -1.99 -16.93
N LYS A 129 5.75 -1.87 -18.10
CA LYS A 129 5.22 -1.16 -19.27
C LYS A 129 3.98 -1.84 -19.84
N ASP A 130 4.04 -3.15 -20.06
CA ASP A 130 2.92 -3.92 -20.62
C ASP A 130 1.69 -3.83 -19.72
N LEU A 131 1.90 -3.90 -18.40
CA LEU A 131 0.81 -3.77 -17.44
C LEU A 131 0.29 -2.32 -17.36
N GLU A 132 1.17 -1.31 -17.47
CA GLU A 132 0.79 0.11 -17.49
C GLU A 132 -0.13 0.43 -18.66
N GLU A 133 0.25 0.01 -19.87
CA GLU A 133 -0.53 0.22 -21.09
C GLU A 133 -1.91 -0.41 -21.00
N ARG A 134 -2.01 -1.53 -20.29
CA ARG A 134 -3.24 -2.30 -20.09
C ARG A 134 -4.20 -1.68 -19.08
N ILE A 135 -3.70 -1.11 -17.98
CA ILE A 135 -4.55 -0.74 -16.83
C ILE A 135 -4.69 0.77 -16.63
N ILE A 136 -3.73 1.57 -17.09
CA ILE A 136 -3.76 3.03 -16.92
C ILE A 136 -4.32 3.64 -18.20
N PRO A 137 -5.37 4.47 -18.14
CA PRO A 137 -5.91 5.17 -19.32
C PRO A 137 -4.82 5.92 -20.10
N PHE A 138 -4.96 5.99 -21.43
CA PHE A 138 -3.97 6.64 -22.29
C PHE A 138 -3.74 8.11 -21.91
N ASP A 139 -4.82 8.84 -21.60
CA ASP A 139 -4.76 10.25 -21.23
C ASP A 139 -4.01 10.45 -19.90
N ASP A 140 -4.16 9.53 -18.95
CA ASP A 140 -3.44 9.58 -17.67
C ASP A 140 -1.95 9.32 -17.87
N ARG A 141 -1.58 8.21 -18.54
CA ARG A 141 -0.17 7.82 -18.71
C ARG A 141 0.65 8.74 -19.61
N THR A 142 -0.01 9.55 -20.45
CA THR A 142 0.66 10.55 -21.31
C THR A 142 0.63 11.96 -20.73
N ALA A 143 -0.04 12.18 -19.60
CA ALA A 143 -0.06 13.47 -18.94
C ALA A 143 1.33 13.84 -18.40
N PHE A 144 1.72 15.11 -18.58
CA PHE A 144 3.04 15.63 -18.17
C PHE A 144 3.39 15.40 -16.68
N LYS A 145 2.38 15.27 -15.81
CA LYS A 145 2.57 15.08 -14.36
C LYS A 145 2.52 13.62 -13.92
N TYR A 146 2.19 12.69 -14.80
CA TYR A 146 2.15 11.28 -14.46
C TYR A 146 3.56 10.76 -14.17
N ASN A 147 3.70 10.02 -13.07
CA ASN A 147 4.99 9.52 -12.58
C ASN A 147 4.98 8.00 -12.34
N GLY A 148 3.99 7.30 -12.91
CA GLY A 148 3.85 5.86 -12.82
C GLY A 148 2.70 5.41 -11.92
N TYR A 149 2.76 4.16 -11.49
CA TYR A 149 1.75 3.53 -10.66
C TYR A 149 2.36 2.41 -9.81
N TYR A 150 1.62 2.00 -8.79
CA TYR A 150 1.95 0.87 -7.94
C TYR A 150 0.67 0.29 -7.35
N PHE A 151 0.75 -0.93 -6.83
CA PHE A 151 -0.36 -1.59 -6.15
C PHE A 151 -0.17 -1.51 -4.65
N TYR A 152 -1.26 -1.34 -3.90
CA TYR A 152 -1.26 -1.59 -2.46
C TYR A 152 -2.01 -2.88 -2.19
N VAL A 153 -1.31 -3.89 -1.67
CA VAL A 153 -1.87 -5.22 -1.45
C VAL A 153 -1.77 -5.58 0.03
N ARG A 154 -2.90 -5.94 0.65
CA ARG A 154 -2.94 -6.35 2.05
C ARG A 154 -2.13 -7.63 2.28
N THR A 155 -1.49 -7.74 3.44
CA THR A 155 -0.62 -8.86 3.80
C THR A 155 -1.37 -10.20 3.78
N ASN A 156 -2.64 -10.23 4.22
CA ASN A 156 -3.44 -11.44 4.14
C ASN A 156 -3.67 -11.88 2.68
N LEU A 157 -4.03 -10.92 1.82
CA LEU A 157 -4.23 -11.16 0.39
C LEU A 157 -2.95 -11.65 -0.30
N ILE A 158 -1.78 -11.11 0.06
CA ILE A 158 -0.49 -11.60 -0.44
C ILE A 158 -0.29 -13.09 -0.07
N ASN A 159 -0.50 -13.45 1.19
CA ASN A 159 -0.28 -14.84 1.64
C ASN A 159 -1.28 -15.82 1.00
N GLU A 160 -2.53 -15.41 0.86
CA GLU A 160 -3.60 -16.24 0.31
C GLU A 160 -3.48 -16.37 -1.22
N ASN A 161 -3.21 -15.27 -1.92
CA ASN A 161 -3.40 -15.20 -3.37
C ASN A 161 -2.09 -15.15 -4.17
N PHE A 162 -0.93 -15.13 -3.49
CA PHE A 162 0.36 -15.09 -4.16
C PHE A 162 1.30 -16.17 -3.65
N ILE A 163 2.24 -16.55 -4.52
CA ILE A 163 3.36 -17.44 -4.21
C ILE A 163 4.60 -16.56 -4.10
N LEU A 164 5.35 -16.71 -3.00
CA LEU A 164 6.68 -16.12 -2.90
C LEU A 164 7.63 -16.87 -3.83
N ASP A 165 8.07 -16.21 -4.90
CA ASP A 165 8.97 -16.78 -5.92
C ASP A 165 10.43 -16.58 -5.53
N LYS A 166 10.82 -15.37 -5.13
CA LYS A 166 12.21 -15.00 -4.80
C LYS A 166 12.28 -13.97 -3.67
N THR A 167 13.44 -13.89 -3.00
CA THR A 167 13.73 -12.89 -1.96
C THR A 167 15.08 -12.23 -2.20
N GLY A 168 15.31 -11.05 -1.61
CA GLY A 168 16.64 -10.44 -1.53
C GLY A 168 17.05 -9.66 -2.78
N PHE A 169 16.11 -9.35 -3.68
CA PHE A 169 16.41 -8.52 -4.84
C PHE A 169 16.68 -7.08 -4.42
N GLN A 170 17.87 -6.58 -4.73
CA GLN A 170 18.18 -5.16 -4.72
C GLN A 170 17.99 -4.67 -6.15
N LYS A 171 16.96 -3.87 -6.40
CA LYS A 171 16.71 -3.29 -7.73
C LYS A 171 17.98 -2.54 -8.15
N GLU A 172 18.71 -3.06 -9.15
CA GLU A 172 19.67 -2.25 -9.90
C GLU A 172 18.90 -1.02 -10.40
N LYS A 173 19.52 0.16 -10.34
CA LYS A 173 18.86 1.44 -10.66
C LYS A 173 18.21 1.40 -12.05
N TYR A 174 16.95 1.01 -12.13
CA TYR A 174 16.10 1.27 -13.29
C TYR A 174 15.55 2.68 -13.11
N ILE A 175 16.28 3.63 -13.69
CA ILE A 175 15.77 4.93 -14.13
C ILE A 175 15.78 4.86 -15.64
#